data_AF-A0A227J739-F1
#
_entry.id   AF-A0A227J739-F1
#
_cell.length_a   1.000
_cell.length_b   1.000
_cell.length_c   1.000
_cell.angle_alpha   90.00
_cell.angle_beta   90.00
_cell.angle_gamma   90.00
#
_symmetry.space_group_name_H-M   'P 1'
#
loop_
_entity.id
_entity.type
_entity.pdbx_description
1 polymer ?
#
loop_
_entity_poly.entity_id
_entity_poly.type
_entity_poly.pdbx_seq_one_letter_code
_entity_poly.pdbx_strand_id
1 'polypeptide(L)'
;MSLPEVIQHQDFLLTLNTNEESIIKDALPGVDVYPLFLDPENGTWVVRAKFKPGITLPKHYHTGVVHFYTLSGAWHYIEYPDQVQTAGSYLYEPGGSIHTFHCPESSGGADGFMVIQGA
;
A
#
# COMPACT_ATOMS: atom_id res chain seq x y z
N MET A 1 -39.01 -0.18 -13.86
CA MET A 1 -38.49 0.31 -12.56
C MET A 1 -37.78 1.62 -12.84
N SER A 2 -38.13 2.70 -12.14
CA SER A 2 -37.40 3.97 -12.20
C SER A 2 -36.08 3.85 -11.43
N LEU A 3 -35.03 4.51 -11.92
CA LEU A 3 -33.77 4.60 -11.19
C LEU A 3 -33.95 5.45 -9.92
N PRO A 4 -33.20 5.17 -8.83
CA PRO A 4 -33.19 6.00 -7.65
C PRO A 4 -32.60 7.39 -7.94
N GLU A 5 -33.06 8.42 -7.23
CA GLU A 5 -32.44 9.75 -7.27
C GLU A 5 -31.05 9.72 -6.63
N VAL A 6 -30.10 10.42 -7.26
CA VAL A 6 -28.72 10.50 -6.80
C VAL A 6 -28.59 11.62 -5.78
N ILE A 7 -28.31 11.27 -4.51
CA ILE A 7 -28.13 12.24 -3.41
C ILE A 7 -26.67 12.76 -3.36
N GLN A 8 -25.75 12.08 -4.05
CA GLN A 8 -24.33 12.44 -4.15
C GLN A 8 -23.92 12.54 -5.61
N HIS A 9 -24.35 13.60 -6.28
CA HIS A 9 -23.90 13.88 -7.65
C HIS A 9 -22.40 14.20 -7.63
N GLN A 10 -21.63 13.54 -8.50
CA GLN A 10 -20.23 13.89 -8.75
C GLN A 10 -20.16 14.65 -10.08
N ASP A 11 -19.70 15.89 -10.04
CA ASP A 11 -19.50 16.71 -11.25
C ASP A 11 -18.37 16.15 -12.13
N PHE A 12 -17.45 15.39 -11.55
CA PHE A 12 -16.33 14.72 -12.22
C PHE A 12 -15.86 13.50 -11.41
N LEU A 13 -15.17 12.57 -12.08
CA LEU A 13 -14.59 11.41 -11.42
C LEU A 13 -13.37 11.82 -10.59
N LEU A 14 -13.28 11.32 -9.36
CA LEU A 14 -12.07 11.40 -8.54
C LEU A 14 -11.09 10.31 -8.95
N THR A 15 -10.28 10.58 -9.98
CA THR A 15 -9.36 9.61 -10.59
C THR A 15 -7.91 10.10 -10.56
N LEU A 16 -6.98 9.17 -10.33
CA LEU A 16 -5.54 9.40 -10.46
C LEU A 16 -4.94 8.35 -11.40
N ASN A 17 -4.29 8.80 -12.48
CA ASN A 17 -3.52 7.91 -13.35
C ASN A 17 -2.05 7.92 -12.89
N THR A 18 -1.63 6.90 -12.13
CA THR A 18 -0.25 6.83 -11.61
C THR A 18 0.85 6.68 -12.68
N ASN A 19 0.50 6.58 -13.97
CA ASN A 19 1.47 6.69 -15.06
C ASN A 19 1.72 8.13 -15.52
N GLU A 20 0.81 9.05 -15.19
CA GLU A 20 0.86 10.47 -15.54
C GLU A 20 1.18 11.34 -14.32
N GLU A 21 0.74 10.90 -13.13
CA GLU A 21 0.99 11.59 -11.88
C GLU A 21 2.44 11.47 -11.39
N SER A 22 2.87 12.48 -10.64
CA SER A 22 4.19 12.46 -9.98
C SER A 22 4.17 11.66 -8.69
N ILE A 23 5.13 10.76 -8.54
CA ILE A 23 5.33 10.01 -7.30
C ILE A 23 6.00 10.89 -6.24
N ILE A 24 5.60 10.77 -4.98
CA ILE A 24 6.32 11.37 -3.86
C ILE A 24 7.53 10.48 -3.57
N LYS A 25 8.73 11.02 -3.84
CA LYS A 25 10.00 10.33 -3.63
C LYS A 25 10.42 10.34 -2.17
N ASP A 26 10.95 9.21 -1.71
CA ASP A 26 11.52 9.03 -0.36
C ASP A 26 10.59 9.58 0.75
N ALA A 27 9.29 9.29 0.64
CA ALA A 27 8.30 9.61 1.67
C ALA A 27 8.65 8.93 3.02
N LEU A 28 9.28 7.76 2.92
CA LEU A 28 10.20 7.23 3.93
C LEU A 28 11.51 6.90 3.21
N PRO A 29 12.67 6.84 3.90
CA PRO A 29 13.92 6.45 3.27
C PRO A 29 13.78 5.12 2.50
N GLY A 30 13.92 5.16 1.17
CA GLY A 30 13.79 3.97 0.33
C GLY A 30 12.36 3.57 -0.05
N VAL A 31 11.36 4.39 0.27
CA VAL A 31 9.95 4.18 -0.07
C VAL A 31 9.40 5.41 -0.80
N ASP A 32 8.99 5.19 -2.05
CA ASP A 32 8.25 6.20 -2.82
C ASP A 32 6.75 5.87 -2.78
N VAL A 33 5.88 6.88 -2.75
CA VAL A 33 4.43 6.66 -2.64
C VAL A 33 3.63 7.52 -3.62
N TYR A 34 2.57 6.93 -4.17
CA TYR A 34 1.44 7.65 -4.71
C TYR A 34 0.32 7.62 -3.66
N PRO A 35 -0.04 8.76 -3.05
CA PRO A 35 -1.27 8.84 -2.27
C PRO A 35 -2.46 8.77 -3.22
N LEU A 36 -3.33 7.77 -3.05
CA LEU A 36 -4.47 7.55 -3.95
C LEU A 36 -5.78 8.04 -3.32
N PHE A 37 -5.95 7.81 -2.02
CA PHE A 37 -7.07 8.31 -1.24
C PHE A 37 -6.64 8.48 0.21
N LEU A 38 -7.05 9.59 0.83
CA LEU A 38 -6.74 9.91 2.22
C LEU A 38 -8.03 10.39 2.89
N ASP A 39 -8.49 9.65 3.89
CA ASP A 39 -9.64 9.98 4.71
C ASP A 39 -9.19 10.06 6.18
N PRO A 40 -8.91 11.27 6.67
CA PRO A 40 -8.48 11.45 8.05
C PRO A 40 -9.61 11.23 9.06
N GLU A 41 -10.88 11.35 8.66
CA GLU A 41 -12.02 11.17 9.57
C GLU A 41 -12.25 9.68 9.86
N ASN A 42 -12.15 8.84 8.83
CA ASN A 42 -12.26 7.38 8.96
C ASN A 42 -10.91 6.68 9.12
N GLY A 43 -9.80 7.44 9.18
CA GLY A 43 -8.45 6.91 9.33
C GLY A 43 -8.04 5.94 8.21
N THR A 44 -8.48 6.17 6.98
CA THR A 44 -8.24 5.28 5.84
C THR A 44 -7.26 5.91 4.86
N TRP A 45 -6.24 5.14 4.50
CA TRP A 45 -5.19 5.54 3.56
C TRP A 45 -5.11 4.49 2.47
N VAL A 46 -5.27 4.92 1.22
CA VAL A 46 -5.03 4.08 0.05
C VAL A 46 -3.80 4.61 -0.67
N VAL A 47 -2.79 3.77 -0.80
CA VAL A 47 -1.51 4.15 -1.37
C VAL A 47 -1.03 3.11 -2.36
N ARG A 48 -0.32 3.54 -3.41
CA ARG A 48 0.60 2.66 -4.15
C ARG A 48 2.01 2.99 -3.70
N ALA A 49 2.72 2.02 -3.15
CA ALA A 49 4.06 2.18 -2.62
C ALA A 49 5.07 1.43 -3.50
N LYS A 50 6.23 2.06 -3.74
CA LYS A 50 7.39 1.47 -4.39
C LYS A 50 8.54 1.41 -3.40
N PHE A 51 9.05 0.22 -3.16
CA PHE A 51 10.11 -0.09 -2.23
C PHE A 51 11.40 -0.34 -3.00
N LYS A 52 12.48 0.37 -2.64
CA LYS A 52 13.79 0.19 -3.28
C LYS A 52 14.38 -1.20 -2.94
N PRO A 53 15.19 -1.80 -3.82
CA PRO A 53 15.88 -3.05 -3.51
C PRO A 53 16.75 -2.92 -2.25
N GLY A 54 16.78 -3.97 -1.44
CA GLY A 54 17.59 -4.03 -0.20
C GLY A 54 16.99 -3.29 1.00
N ILE A 55 15.83 -2.62 0.85
CA ILE A 55 15.26 -1.85 1.95
C ILE A 55 14.71 -2.77 3.05
N THR A 56 14.95 -2.38 4.31
CA THR A 56 14.28 -2.93 5.49
C THR A 56 13.60 -1.80 6.20
N LEU A 57 12.27 -1.87 6.35
CA LEU A 57 11.55 -0.89 7.15
C LEU A 57 11.75 -1.21 8.63
N PRO A 58 11.78 -0.19 9.51
CA PRO A 58 11.77 -0.42 10.94
C PRO A 58 10.60 -1.31 11.34
N LYS A 59 10.81 -2.16 12.35
CA LYS A 59 9.72 -2.94 12.94
C LYS A 59 8.62 -1.99 13.41
N HIS A 60 7.40 -2.21 12.94
CA HIS A 60 6.27 -1.32 13.17
C HIS A 60 5.02 -2.08 13.58
N TYR A 61 4.09 -1.36 14.18
CA TYR A 61 2.82 -1.85 14.69
C TYR A 61 1.68 -1.23 13.87
N HIS A 62 0.69 -2.04 13.47
CA HIS A 62 -0.51 -1.55 12.82
C HIS A 62 -1.66 -1.46 13.84
N THR A 63 -2.20 -0.26 14.06
CA THR A 63 -3.37 -0.07 14.94
C THR A 63 -4.66 -0.64 14.35
N GLY A 64 -4.79 -0.65 13.02
CA GLY A 64 -5.88 -1.28 12.29
C GLY A 64 -5.36 -2.22 11.20
N VAL A 65 -6.23 -2.58 10.26
CA VAL A 65 -5.92 -3.60 9.25
C VAL A 65 -5.13 -3.03 8.08
N VAL A 66 -4.35 -3.90 7.43
CA VAL A 66 -3.76 -3.61 6.12
C VAL A 66 -4.15 -4.69 5.12
N HIS A 67 -4.59 -4.24 3.95
CA HIS A 67 -4.69 -5.07 2.75
C HIS A 67 -3.56 -4.66 1.82
N PHE A 68 -2.76 -5.60 1.34
CA PHE A 68 -1.65 -5.32 0.44
C PHE A 68 -1.69 -6.28 -0.75
N TYR A 69 -1.79 -5.72 -1.95
CA TYR A 69 -1.64 -6.43 -3.21
C TYR A 69 -0.31 -6.08 -3.88
N THR A 70 0.54 -7.08 -4.09
CA THR A 70 1.86 -6.90 -4.72
C THR A 70 1.71 -6.87 -6.24
N LEU A 71 2.10 -5.75 -6.87
CA LEU A 71 2.02 -5.55 -8.31
C LEU A 71 3.27 -6.07 -9.04
N SER A 72 4.45 -5.89 -8.45
CA SER A 72 5.72 -6.38 -9.01
C SER A 72 6.81 -6.52 -7.94
N GLY A 73 7.90 -7.20 -8.31
CA GLY A 73 9.04 -7.44 -7.42
C GLY A 73 8.79 -8.54 -6.38
N ALA A 74 9.56 -8.52 -5.30
CA ALA A 74 9.41 -9.47 -4.20
C ALA A 74 9.87 -8.90 -2.85
N TRP A 75 9.17 -9.31 -1.79
CA TRP A 75 9.43 -8.89 -0.41
C TRP A 75 8.95 -9.96 0.58
N HIS A 76 9.35 -9.87 1.85
CA HIS A 76 8.82 -10.70 2.93
C HIS A 76 8.87 -9.95 4.26
N TYR A 77 8.17 -10.47 5.26
CA TYR A 77 8.41 -10.10 6.65
C TYR A 77 9.55 -10.93 7.20
N ILE A 78 10.51 -10.31 7.90
CA ILE A 78 11.65 -11.01 8.50
C ILE A 78 11.19 -12.12 9.46
N GLU A 79 10.01 -11.94 10.07
CA GLU A 79 9.35 -12.91 10.92
C GLU A 79 8.90 -14.19 10.16
N TYR A 80 8.74 -14.10 8.84
CA TYR A 80 8.26 -15.16 7.95
C TYR A 80 9.08 -15.23 6.65
N PRO A 81 10.39 -15.53 6.71
CA PRO A 81 11.29 -15.43 5.55
C PRO A 81 10.95 -16.40 4.41
N ASP A 82 10.28 -17.52 4.72
CA ASP A 82 9.86 -18.52 3.74
C ASP A 82 8.53 -18.15 3.04
N GLN A 83 7.88 -17.06 3.44
CA GLN A 83 6.59 -16.59 2.91
C GLN A 83 6.76 -15.34 2.05
N VAL A 84 7.55 -15.48 0.98
CA VAL A 84 7.83 -14.39 0.05
C VAL A 84 6.56 -13.96 -0.69
N GLN A 85 6.28 -12.68 -0.65
CA GLN A 85 5.24 -12.02 -1.43
C GLN A 85 5.83 -11.61 -2.80
N THR A 86 5.14 -11.92 -3.88
CA THR A 86 5.56 -11.63 -5.26
C THR A 86 4.40 -11.06 -6.06
N ALA A 87 4.61 -10.68 -7.32
CA ALA A 87 3.53 -10.16 -8.17
C ALA A 87 2.30 -11.08 -8.16
N GLY A 88 1.13 -10.52 -7.82
CA GLY A 88 -0.13 -11.25 -7.68
C GLY A 88 -0.43 -11.75 -6.27
N SER A 89 0.51 -11.64 -5.32
CA SER A 89 0.25 -11.94 -3.91
C SER A 89 -0.70 -10.91 -3.29
N TYR A 90 -1.74 -11.42 -2.61
CA TYR A 90 -2.55 -10.68 -1.67
C TYR A 90 -2.14 -11.04 -0.24
N LEU A 91 -1.99 -10.03 0.60
CA LEU A 91 -1.71 -10.16 2.01
C LEU A 91 -2.76 -9.40 2.83
N TYR A 92 -3.19 -10.04 3.92
CA TYR A 92 -4.01 -9.43 4.95
C TYR A 92 -3.22 -9.35 6.25
N GLU A 93 -3.24 -8.18 6.88
CA GLU A 93 -2.64 -7.96 8.17
C GLU A 93 -3.73 -7.50 9.15
N PRO A 94 -3.98 -8.27 10.22
CA PRO A 94 -4.94 -7.88 11.23
C PRO A 94 -4.43 -6.68 12.04
N GLY A 95 -5.34 -5.83 12.51
CA GLY A 95 -4.99 -4.82 13.51
C GLY A 95 -4.38 -5.46 14.75
N GLY A 96 -3.34 -4.83 15.26
CA GLY A 96 -2.52 -5.36 16.34
C GLY A 96 -1.27 -6.11 15.88
N SER A 97 -1.05 -6.26 14.57
CA SER A 97 0.13 -6.93 14.02
C SER A 97 1.41 -6.10 14.22
N ILE A 98 2.56 -6.78 14.34
CA ILE A 98 3.88 -6.17 14.43
C ILE A 98 4.80 -6.89 13.46
N HIS A 99 5.33 -6.19 12.46
CA HIS A 99 6.13 -6.82 11.42
C HIS A 99 7.36 -5.98 11.02
N THR A 100 8.32 -6.64 10.39
CA THR A 100 9.54 -6.02 9.85
C THR A 100 9.63 -6.32 8.35
N PHE A 101 9.21 -5.36 7.53
CA PHE A 101 9.20 -5.49 6.06
C PHE A 101 10.62 -5.49 5.49
N HIS A 102 10.93 -6.41 4.58
CA HIS A 102 12.19 -6.45 3.86
C HIS A 102 12.01 -6.75 2.36
N CYS A 103 12.64 -5.95 1.50
CA CYS A 103 12.87 -6.28 0.09
C CYS A 103 14.32 -6.77 -0.10
N PRO A 104 14.55 -8.03 -0.48
CA PRO A 104 15.88 -8.50 -0.85
C PRO A 104 16.50 -7.65 -1.96
N GLU A 105 17.81 -7.43 -1.95
CA GLU A 105 18.49 -6.67 -3.01
C GLU A 105 18.33 -7.34 -4.39
N SER A 106 18.30 -8.67 -4.42
CA SER A 106 18.11 -9.49 -5.62
C SER A 106 16.70 -9.40 -6.23
N SER A 107 15.70 -8.88 -5.52
CA SER A 107 14.33 -8.79 -6.04
C SER A 107 14.11 -7.59 -6.98
N GLY A 108 15.06 -6.65 -7.03
CA GLY A 108 14.87 -5.38 -7.74
C GLY A 108 13.88 -4.44 -7.04
N GLY A 109 13.50 -4.72 -5.78
CA GLY A 109 12.53 -3.97 -5.00
C GLY A 109 11.13 -4.58 -5.06
N ALA A 110 10.12 -3.79 -4.72
CA ALA A 110 8.71 -4.16 -4.82
C ALA A 110 7.83 -2.96 -5.15
N ASP A 111 6.68 -3.22 -5.79
CA ASP A 111 5.63 -2.24 -6.04
C ASP A 111 4.31 -2.86 -5.61
N GLY A 112 3.47 -2.12 -4.89
CA GLY A 112 2.10 -2.58 -4.75
C GLY A 112 1.14 -1.60 -4.11
N PHE A 113 -0.10 -2.05 -4.05
CA PHE A 113 -1.27 -1.29 -3.64
C PHE A 113 -1.68 -1.68 -2.24
N MET A 114 -1.89 -0.70 -1.37
CA MET A 114 -2.22 -0.91 0.03
C MET A 114 -3.46 -0.12 0.41
N VAL A 115 -4.34 -0.75 1.18
CA VAL A 115 -5.39 -0.09 1.96
C VAL A 115 -5.03 -0.25 3.41
N ILE A 116 -4.79 0.86 4.09
CA ILE A 116 -4.33 0.92 5.47
C ILE A 116 -5.42 1.60 6.28
N GLN A 117 -5.85 0.95 7.36
CA GLN A 117 -6.78 1.51 8.33
C GLN A 117 -6.08 1.70 9.66
N GLY A 118 -6.27 2.88 10.25
CA GLY A 118 -5.56 3.27 11.47
C GLY A 118 -4.16 3.83 11.18
N ALA A 119 -3.55 4.42 12.20
CA ALA A 119 -2.21 4.99 12.21
C ALA A 119 -1.44 4.50 13.44
#